data_AF-A0A496CB80-F1
#
_entry.id   AF-A0A496CB80-F1
#
_cell.length_a   1.000
_cell.length_b   1.000
_cell.length_c   1.000
_cell.angle_alpha   90.00
_cell.angle_beta   90.00
_cell.angle_gamma   90.00
#
_symmetry.space_group_name_H-M   'P 1'
#
loop_
_entity.id
_entity.type
_entity.pdbx_description
1 polymer ?
#
loop_
_entity_poly.entity_id
_entity_poly.type
_entity_poly.pdbx_seq_one_letter_code
_entity_poly.pdbx_strand_id
1 'polypeptide(L)'
;MELVTSMILLVFAVLQIILFFKIWGMTNDVKTIKDSLLAKDLSYHKTPPTNSSLLNIGDLVVNKEGKQMRIKEIQDGKYACYTNGGTHFEGLYEESDIKPFAKS
;
A
#
# COMPACT_ATOMS: atom_id res chain seq x y z
N MET A 1 17.99 -30.65 -44.52
CA MET A 1 17.88 -29.31 -43.90
C MET A 1 16.42 -28.92 -43.69
N GLU A 2 15.59 -28.95 -44.74
CA GLU A 2 14.13 -28.65 -44.71
C GLU A 2 13.34 -29.38 -43.59
N LEU A 3 13.49 -30.71 -43.47
CA LEU A 3 12.74 -31.51 -42.49
C LEU A 3 13.09 -31.18 -41.03
N VAL A 4 14.35 -30.85 -40.77
CA VAL A 4 14.82 -30.49 -39.41
C VAL A 4 14.26 -29.12 -39.03
N THR A 5 14.29 -28.15 -39.95
CA THR A 5 13.70 -26.83 -39.74
C THR A 5 12.19 -26.91 -39.48
N SER A 6 11.48 -27.75 -40.23
CA SER A 6 10.04 -27.97 -40.04
C SER A 6 9.72 -28.58 -38.66
N MET A 7 10.49 -29.58 -38.22
CA MET A 7 10.37 -30.16 -36.86
C MET A 7 10.57 -29.11 -35.76
N ILE A 8 11.57 -28.24 -35.90
CA ILE A 8 11.86 -27.19 -34.91
C ILE A 8 10.71 -26.18 -34.84
N LEU A 9 10.19 -25.74 -35.99
CA LEU A 9 9.06 -24.80 -36.04
C LEU A 9 7.77 -25.39 -35.47
N LEU A 10 7.51 -26.68 -35.70
CA LEU A 10 6.37 -27.38 -35.12
C LEU A 10 6.45 -27.44 -33.59
N VAL A 11 7.61 -27.84 -33.05
CA VAL A 11 7.84 -27.88 -31.60
C VAL A 11 7.75 -26.48 -30.99
N PHE A 12 8.32 -25.48 -31.66
CA PHE A 12 8.25 -24.09 -31.22
C PHE A 12 6.81 -23.58 -31.20
N ALA A 13 5.99 -23.89 -32.21
CA ALA A 13 4.59 -23.49 -32.24
C ALA A 13 3.78 -24.05 -31.05
N VAL A 14 3.99 -25.33 -30.71
CA VAL A 14 3.34 -25.95 -29.53
C VAL A 14 3.84 -25.31 -28.23
N LEU A 15 5.15 -25.08 -28.11
CA LEU A 15 5.74 -24.40 -26.95
C LEU A 15 5.17 -23.00 -26.76
N GLN A 16 5.00 -22.23 -27.85
CA GLN A 16 4.44 -20.88 -27.80
C GLN A 16 3.02 -20.88 -27.26
N ILE A 17 2.16 -21.80 -27.71
CA ILE A 17 0.78 -21.94 -27.21
C ILE A 17 0.79 -22.20 -25.69
N ILE A 18 1.64 -23.11 -25.21
CA ILE A 18 1.77 -23.41 -23.77
C ILE A 18 2.26 -22.19 -22.99
N LEU A 19 3.23 -21.45 -23.53
CA LEU A 19 3.74 -20.21 -22.92
C LEU A 19 2.65 -19.14 -22.85
N PHE A 20 1.82 -18.96 -23.88
CA PHE A 20 0.69 -18.03 -23.85
C PHE A 20 -0.31 -18.37 -22.73
N PHE A 21 -0.69 -19.65 -22.58
CA PHE A 21 -1.53 -20.10 -21.47
C PHE A 21 -0.88 -19.83 -20.10
N LYS A 22 0.44 -19.99 -20.00
CA LYS A 22 1.18 -19.77 -18.75
C LYS A 22 1.27 -18.29 -18.37
N ILE A 23 1.53 -17.39 -19.32
CA ILE A 23 1.49 -15.94 -19.08
C ILE A 23 0.07 -15.48 -18.74
N TRP A 24 -0.96 -16.06 -19.35
CA TRP A 24 -2.36 -15.69 -19.07
C TRP A 24 -2.77 -16.01 -17.64
N GLY A 25 -2.36 -17.17 -17.11
CA GLY A 25 -2.56 -17.52 -15.69
C GLY A 25 -1.82 -16.58 -14.73
N MET A 26 -0.55 -16.27 -15.02
CA MET A 26 0.24 -15.34 -14.19
C MET A 26 -0.32 -13.91 -14.18
N THR A 27 -0.88 -13.45 -15.30
CA THR A 27 -1.49 -12.12 -15.40
C THR A 27 -2.81 -12.04 -14.63
N ASN A 28 -3.56 -13.15 -14.55
CA ASN A 28 -4.79 -13.23 -13.76
C ASN A 28 -4.53 -13.09 -12.25
N ASP A 29 -3.43 -13.66 -11.74
CA ASP A 29 -3.03 -13.52 -10.33
C ASP A 29 -2.71 -12.06 -9.95
N VAL A 30 -2.05 -11.31 -10.85
CA VAL A 30 -1.75 -9.88 -10.65
C VAL A 30 -3.02 -9.03 -10.55
N LYS A 31 -4.08 -9.38 -11.29
CA LYS A 31 -5.37 -8.69 -11.21
C LYS A 31 -5.99 -8.84 -9.81
N THR A 32 -5.97 -10.04 -9.25
CA THR A 32 -6.47 -10.33 -7.91
C THR A 32 -5.72 -9.53 -6.83
N ILE A 33 -4.40 -9.40 -6.97
CA ILE A 33 -3.58 -8.60 -6.03
C ILE A 33 -3.98 -7.12 -6.12
N LYS A 34 -4.12 -6.54 -7.31
CA LYS A 34 -4.54 -5.13 -7.48
C LYS A 34 -5.93 -4.87 -6.89
N ASP A 35 -6.88 -5.77 -7.09
CA ASP A 35 -8.23 -5.62 -6.56
C ASP A 35 -8.23 -5.69 -5.02
N SER A 36 -7.40 -6.57 -4.44
CA SER A 36 -7.25 -6.67 -2.98
C SER A 36 -6.58 -5.44 -2.36
N LEU A 37 -5.64 -4.80 -3.07
CA LEU A 37 -4.98 -3.58 -2.61
C LEU A 37 -5.90 -2.37 -2.73
N LEU A 38 -6.66 -2.24 -3.82
CA LEU A 38 -7.68 -1.19 -3.95
C LEU A 38 -8.80 -1.34 -2.92
N ALA A 39 -9.27 -2.58 -2.67
CA ALA A 39 -10.24 -2.85 -1.61
C ALA A 39 -9.68 -2.51 -0.22
N LYS A 40 -8.38 -2.76 0.02
CA LYS A 40 -7.71 -2.39 1.28
C LYS A 40 -7.56 -0.89 1.44
N ASP A 41 -7.19 -0.14 0.39
CA ASP A 41 -7.11 1.32 0.40
C ASP A 41 -8.46 1.97 0.74
N LEU A 42 -9.55 1.41 0.19
CA LEU A 42 -10.93 1.83 0.51
C LEU A 42 -11.36 1.45 1.95
N SER A 43 -10.87 0.33 2.48
CA SER A 43 -11.22 -0.14 3.84
C SER A 43 -10.34 0.45 4.95
N TYR A 44 -9.13 0.93 4.64
CA TYR A 44 -8.27 1.63 5.60
C TYR A 44 -8.78 3.05 5.90
N HIS A 45 -9.78 3.53 5.15
CA HIS A 45 -10.48 4.80 5.40
C HIS A 45 -11.82 4.64 6.15
N LYS A 46 -12.11 3.50 6.77
CA LYS A 46 -13.31 3.41 7.61
C LYS A 46 -13.17 2.47 8.79
N THR A 47 -12.36 2.87 9.78
CA THR A 47 -12.70 2.53 11.16
C THR A 47 -13.83 3.46 11.63
N PRO A 48 -14.96 2.92 12.13
CA PRO A 48 -16.01 3.72 12.76
C PRO A 48 -15.50 4.32 14.08
N PRO A 49 -15.94 5.54 14.46
CA PRO A 49 -15.47 6.22 15.65
C PRO A 49 -15.99 5.48 16.88
N THR A 50 -15.08 4.89 17.66
CA THR A 50 -15.41 4.37 18.99
C THR A 50 -14.56 5.12 20.00
N ASN A 51 -15.12 6.25 20.40
CA ASN A 51 -14.96 6.98 21.67
C ASN A 51 -13.54 7.17 22.21
N SER A 52 -13.10 8.43 22.16
CA SER A 52 -12.17 9.11 23.09
C SER A 52 -10.71 9.42 22.72
N SER A 53 -10.37 9.65 21.44
CA SER A 53 -9.21 10.48 21.05
C SER A 53 -9.49 11.11 19.67
N LEU A 54 -9.28 12.42 19.52
CA LEU A 54 -9.74 13.26 18.40
C LEU A 54 -8.91 13.09 17.09
N LEU A 55 -8.07 12.06 17.00
CA LEU A 55 -7.00 11.95 16.00
C LEU A 55 -7.05 10.60 15.30
N ASN A 56 -7.19 10.63 13.97
CA ASN A 56 -7.23 9.45 13.11
C ASN A 56 -5.93 9.30 12.30
N ILE A 57 -5.71 8.09 11.79
CA ILE A 57 -4.61 7.83 10.86
C ILE A 57 -4.79 8.69 9.62
N GLY A 58 -3.74 9.42 9.25
CA GLY A 58 -3.76 10.38 8.15
C GLY A 58 -3.94 11.83 8.59
N ASP A 59 -4.31 12.10 9.85
CA ASP A 59 -4.45 13.47 10.35
C ASP A 59 -3.09 14.18 10.49
N LEU A 60 -3.10 15.49 10.23
CA LEU A 60 -1.98 16.39 10.43
C LEU A 60 -1.96 16.85 11.89
N VAL A 61 -0.86 16.58 12.57
CA VAL A 61 -0.63 16.93 13.97
C VAL A 61 0.65 17.75 14.11
N VAL A 62 0.74 18.52 15.17
CA VAL A 62 1.90 19.36 15.48
C VAL A 62 2.47 18.92 16.82
N ASN A 63 3.79 18.71 16.86
CA ASN A 63 4.51 18.47 18.11
C ASN A 63 4.60 19.76 18.95
N LYS A 64 4.97 19.64 20.23
CA LYS A 64 5.39 20.76 21.11
C LYS A 64 6.41 21.70 20.46
N GLU A 65 7.24 21.19 19.55
CA GLU A 65 8.24 21.95 18.79
C GLU A 65 7.66 22.75 17.60
N GLY A 66 6.36 22.67 17.33
CA GLY A 66 5.73 23.35 16.20
C GLY A 66 5.91 22.63 14.85
N LYS A 67 6.54 21.46 14.84
CA LYS A 67 6.76 20.66 13.63
C LYS A 67 5.46 19.96 13.21
N GLN A 68 5.01 20.19 11.99
CA GLN A 68 3.86 19.48 11.40
C GLN A 68 4.26 18.07 10.98
N MET A 69 3.46 17.09 11.39
CA MET A 69 3.67 15.66 11.17
C MET A 69 2.34 15.01 10.80
N ARG A 70 2.40 13.83 10.20
CA ARG A 70 1.22 13.04 9.84
C ARG A 70 1.25 11.70 10.56
N ILE A 71 0.13 11.31 11.14
CA ILE A 71 -0.02 10.00 11.77
C ILE A 71 -0.15 8.95 10.65
N LYS A 72 0.74 7.96 10.60
CA LYS A 72 0.63 6.84 9.65
C LYS A 72 0.19 5.54 10.29
N GLU A 73 0.55 5.34 11.55
CA GLU A 73 0.31 4.09 12.26
C GLU A 73 0.09 4.38 13.74
N ILE A 74 -0.66 3.52 14.40
CA ILE A 74 -0.90 3.56 15.85
C ILE A 74 -0.35 2.24 16.41
N GLN A 75 0.74 2.31 17.17
CA GLN A 75 1.37 1.14 17.79
C GLN A 75 1.22 1.25 19.31
N ASP A 76 0.54 0.28 19.94
CA ASP A 76 0.41 0.16 21.40
C ASP A 76 -0.01 1.45 22.14
N GLY A 77 -0.96 2.20 21.56
CA GLY A 77 -1.48 3.45 22.14
C GLY A 77 -0.61 4.69 21.89
N LYS A 78 0.45 4.56 21.08
CA LYS A 78 1.31 5.66 20.62
C LYS A 78 1.13 5.90 19.12
N TYR A 79 1.23 7.16 18.72
CA TYR A 79 1.06 7.59 17.34
C TYR A 79 2.42 7.65 16.64
N ALA A 80 2.59 6.84 15.59
CA ALA A 80 3.76 6.89 14.72
C ALA A 80 3.62 8.04 13.72
N CYS A 81 4.44 9.07 13.94
CA CYS A 81 4.38 10.32 13.20
C CYS A 81 5.50 10.41 12.15
N TYR A 82 5.15 10.93 10.98
CA TYR A 82 6.07 11.09 9.85
C TYR A 82 6.03 12.52 9.31
N THR A 83 7.17 13.00 8.81
CA THR A 83 7.29 14.32 8.16
C THR A 83 7.58 14.17 6.67
N ASN A 84 7.66 15.31 5.96
CA ASN A 84 7.95 15.38 4.53
C ASN A 84 7.01 14.50 3.68
N GLY A 85 5.69 14.68 3.86
CA GLY A 85 4.66 13.91 3.17
C GLY A 85 4.58 12.44 3.59
N GLY A 86 5.25 12.05 4.67
CA GLY A 86 5.23 10.68 5.20
C GLY A 86 6.49 9.87 4.95
N THR A 87 7.55 10.46 4.42
CA THR A 87 8.78 9.73 4.01
C THR A 87 9.81 9.62 5.13
N HIS A 88 9.77 10.52 6.12
CA HIS A 88 10.72 10.54 7.23
C HIS A 88 10.01 10.19 8.53
N PHE A 89 10.48 9.14 9.22
CA PHE A 89 9.95 8.73 10.52
C PHE A 89 10.51 9.64 11.61
N GLU A 90 9.64 10.30 12.38
CA GLU A 90 10.05 11.17 13.48
C GLU A 90 10.08 10.42 14.81
N GLY A 91 9.09 9.58 15.05
CA GLY A 91 8.99 8.85 16.31
C GLY A 91 7.56 8.46 16.67
N LEU A 92 7.45 7.84 17.84
CA LEU A 92 6.21 7.46 18.50
C LEU A 92 5.87 8.53 19.54
N TYR A 93 4.66 9.10 19.45
CA TYR A 93 4.20 10.17 20.33
C TYR A 93 2.97 9.74 21.11
N GLU A 94 2.86 10.18 22.37
CA GLU A 94 1.65 10.03 23.17
C GLU A 94 0.66 11.16 22.85
N GLU A 95 -0.62 10.98 23.17
CA GLU A 95 -1.67 11.99 22.92
C GLU A 95 -1.37 13.35 23.61
N SER A 96 -0.59 13.33 24.68
CA SER A 96 -0.16 14.54 25.41
C SER A 96 0.93 15.36 24.71
N ASP A 97 1.63 14.76 23.74
CA ASP A 97 2.77 15.37 23.04
C ASP A 97 2.38 16.02 21.71
N ILE A 98 1.21 15.68 21.17
CA ILE A 98 0.75 16.11 19.85
C ILE A 98 -0.56 16.89 19.95
N LYS A 99 -0.70 17.89 19.08
CA LYS A 99 -1.93 18.70 18.95
C LYS A 99 -2.45 18.62 17.52
N PRO A 100 -3.78 18.60 17.30
CA PRO A 100 -4.33 18.65 15.94
C PRO A 100 -3.92 19.96 15.25
N PHE A 101 -3.51 19.86 13.99
CA PHE A 101 -3.28 21.05 13.15
C PHE A 101 -4.64 21.58 12.68
N ALA A 102 -5.24 22.48 13.46
CA ALA A 102 -6.45 23.18 13.04
C ALA A 102 -6.10 24.10 11.87
N LYS A 103 -6.55 23.74 10.67
CA LYS A 103 -6.49 24.60 9.50
C LYS A 103 -7.52 25.71 9.69
N SER A 104 -7.06 26.90 10.05
CA SER A 104 -7.88 28.12 10.06
C SER A 104 -8.37 28.48 8.66
#